data_AF-A0AAD1AMU6-F1
#
_entry.id   AF-A0AAD1AMU6-F1
#
_cell.length_a   1.000
_cell.length_b   1.000
_cell.length_c   1.000
_cell.angle_alpha   90.00
_cell.angle_beta   90.00
_cell.angle_gamma   90.00
#
_symmetry.space_group_name_H-M   'P 1'
#
loop_
_entity.id
_entity.type
_entity.pdbx_description
1 polymer ?
#
loop_
_entity_poly.entity_id
_entity_poly.type
_entity_poly.pdbx_seq_one_letter_code
_entity_poly.pdbx_strand_id
1 'polypeptide(L)'
;MRAIYLHSRDNARTPMPWDPSEQGGFTTGKPWLKLNPDHQEINVAKDLADSDGVYHYYQQLIKLRHEEPLVTTGVFELLDPEDPNLFVYLRKGEKETLLVAGNFSAKTQKWQTPESLQQQAATILICNANFSKQLGSTLTLPPFGTVVYKLKQS
;
A
#
# COMPACT_ATOMS: atom_id res chain seq x y z
N MET A 1 23.92 -5.70 -20.05
CA MET A 1 23.75 -5.93 -18.59
C MET A 1 22.56 -5.17 -17.99
N ARG A 2 22.35 -3.88 -18.25
CA ARG A 2 21.22 -3.09 -17.68
C ARG A 2 19.82 -3.70 -17.91
N ALA A 3 19.55 -4.24 -19.10
CA ALA A 3 18.26 -4.89 -19.40
C ALA A 3 18.01 -6.18 -18.58
N ILE A 4 19.06 -6.91 -18.21
CA ILE A 4 18.95 -8.11 -17.37
C ILE A 4 18.59 -7.70 -15.94
N TYR A 5 19.22 -6.65 -15.38
CA TYR A 5 18.88 -6.12 -14.07
C TYR A 5 17.42 -5.63 -13.97
N LEU A 6 16.85 -5.09 -15.05
CA LEU A 6 15.48 -4.57 -15.03
C LEU A 6 14.41 -5.64 -15.27
N HIS A 7 14.71 -6.68 -16.03
CA HIS A 7 13.69 -7.63 -16.52
C HIS A 7 13.96 -9.10 -16.17
N SER A 8 15.05 -9.42 -15.47
CA SER A 8 15.33 -10.81 -15.11
C SER A 8 14.33 -11.34 -14.11
N ARG A 9 13.83 -12.56 -14.36
CA ARG A 9 13.00 -13.33 -13.42
C ARG A 9 13.73 -13.61 -12.11
N ASP A 10 15.06 -13.62 -12.14
CA ASP A 10 15.87 -13.94 -10.97
C ASP A 10 15.87 -12.82 -9.94
N ASN A 11 15.44 -11.60 -10.30
CA ASN A 11 15.22 -10.51 -9.35
C ASN A 11 14.23 -10.90 -8.23
N ALA A 12 13.23 -11.75 -8.54
CA ALA A 12 12.23 -12.22 -7.58
C ALA A 12 12.58 -13.58 -6.94
N ARG A 13 13.77 -14.12 -7.22
CA ARG A 13 14.20 -15.45 -6.77
C ARG A 13 15.45 -15.44 -5.91
N THR A 14 16.00 -14.26 -5.64
CA THR A 14 17.09 -14.13 -4.66
C THR A 14 16.62 -14.72 -3.33
N PRO A 15 17.49 -15.43 -2.59
CA PRO A 15 17.12 -16.01 -1.32
C PRO A 15 16.51 -14.98 -0.36
N MET A 16 15.51 -15.41 0.42
CA MET A 16 14.84 -14.57 1.42
C MET A 16 15.83 -14.22 2.55
N PRO A 17 16.05 -12.93 2.85
CA PRO A 17 16.86 -12.53 3.99
C PRO A 17 16.03 -12.58 5.28
N TRP A 18 16.17 -13.66 6.04
CA TRP A 18 15.49 -13.84 7.33
C TRP A 18 16.06 -12.93 8.41
N ASP A 19 17.38 -12.74 8.45
CA ASP A 19 18.07 -11.95 9.46
C ASP A 19 19.39 -11.34 8.88
N PRO A 20 20.17 -10.55 9.64
CA PRO A 20 21.38 -9.91 9.11
C PRO A 20 22.64 -10.80 9.17
N SER A 21 22.51 -12.09 9.49
CA SER A 21 23.63 -13.04 9.55
C SER A 21 24.17 -13.39 8.17
N GLU A 22 25.22 -14.23 8.14
CA GLU A 22 25.77 -14.72 6.88
C GLU A 22 24.70 -15.44 6.06
N GLN A 23 24.68 -15.19 4.74
CA GLN A 23 23.63 -15.68 3.83
C GLN A 23 22.20 -15.31 4.28
N GLY A 24 22.05 -14.25 5.09
CA GLY A 24 20.77 -13.71 5.55
C GLY A 24 19.91 -14.72 6.31
N GLY A 25 20.51 -15.69 7.01
CA GLY A 25 19.78 -16.76 7.69
C GLY A 25 19.06 -17.75 6.75
N PHE A 26 19.23 -17.64 5.43
CA PHE A 26 18.59 -18.52 4.46
C PHE A 26 19.18 -19.93 4.47
N THR A 27 20.50 -20.04 4.63
CA THR A 27 21.23 -21.30 4.64
C THR A 27 22.55 -21.14 5.38
N THR A 28 23.08 -22.24 5.91
CA THR A 28 24.46 -22.30 6.44
C THR A 28 25.50 -22.66 5.36
N GLY A 29 25.04 -23.05 4.17
CA GLY A 29 25.89 -23.39 3.02
C GLY A 29 26.02 -22.26 2.01
N LYS A 30 26.33 -22.61 0.76
CA LYS A 30 26.33 -21.64 -0.35
C LYS A 30 24.94 -21.58 -0.98
N PRO A 31 24.28 -20.41 -1.01
CA PRO A 31 22.98 -20.31 -1.67
C PRO A 31 23.13 -20.49 -3.18
N TRP A 32 22.08 -21.06 -3.79
CA TRP A 32 22.04 -21.34 -5.22
C TRP A 32 22.04 -20.08 -6.10
N LEU A 33 21.58 -18.95 -5.54
CA LEU A 33 21.69 -17.60 -6.09
C LEU A 33 22.21 -16.66 -5.00
N LYS A 34 22.95 -15.61 -5.39
CA LYS A 34 23.44 -14.61 -4.44
C LYS A 34 22.26 -13.87 -3.79
N LEU A 35 22.39 -13.55 -2.51
CA LEU A 35 21.46 -12.64 -1.83
C LEU A 35 21.51 -11.24 -2.42
N ASN A 36 20.44 -10.48 -2.18
CA ASN A 36 20.47 -9.04 -2.36
C ASN A 36 21.60 -8.44 -1.49
N PRO A 37 22.48 -7.58 -2.04
CA PRO A 37 23.50 -6.88 -1.26
C PRO A 37 22.96 -6.22 0.01
N ASP A 38 21.72 -5.72 -0.03
CA ASP A 38 21.11 -4.96 1.07
C ASP A 38 20.50 -5.84 2.18
N HIS A 39 20.70 -7.17 2.14
CA HIS A 39 20.08 -8.11 3.12
C HIS A 39 20.37 -7.80 4.60
N GLN A 40 21.51 -7.18 4.90
CA GLN A 40 21.81 -6.78 6.27
C GLN A 40 20.91 -5.63 6.75
N GLU A 41 20.42 -4.80 5.83
CA GLU A 41 19.51 -3.68 6.09
C GLU A 41 18.04 -4.09 5.94
N ILE A 42 17.72 -4.82 4.87
CA ILE A 42 16.37 -5.30 4.53
C ILE A 42 16.30 -6.80 4.82
N ASN A 43 15.76 -7.16 5.99
CA ASN A 43 15.49 -8.55 6.39
C ASN A 43 14.28 -8.66 7.30
N VAL A 44 13.75 -9.88 7.43
CA VAL A 44 12.54 -10.17 8.21
C VAL A 44 12.72 -9.80 9.68
N ALA A 45 13.84 -10.13 10.30
CA ALA A 45 14.07 -9.84 11.72
C ALA A 45 14.00 -8.33 12.02
N LYS A 46 14.56 -7.48 11.14
CA LYS A 46 14.46 -6.02 11.26
C LYS A 46 13.05 -5.51 11.02
N ASP A 47 12.37 -5.95 9.95
CA ASP A 47 11.02 -5.48 9.61
C ASP A 47 9.97 -5.96 10.65
N LEU A 48 10.19 -7.11 11.29
CA LEU A 48 9.39 -7.58 12.43
C LEU A 48 9.60 -6.74 13.70
N ALA A 49 10.74 -6.08 13.85
CA ALA A 49 11.01 -5.21 15.00
C ALA A 49 10.51 -3.78 14.79
N ASP A 50 10.28 -3.38 13.54
CA ASP A 50 9.74 -2.07 13.18
C ASP A 50 8.20 -2.12 13.14
N SER A 51 7.57 -1.51 14.15
CA SER A 51 6.10 -1.46 14.25
C SER A 51 5.45 -0.65 13.12
N ASP A 52 6.19 0.29 12.51
CA ASP A 52 5.74 1.09 11.38
C ASP A 52 6.24 0.52 10.04
N GLY A 53 6.90 -0.64 10.08
CA GLY A 53 7.50 -1.34 8.95
C GLY A 53 6.48 -1.96 7.98
N VAL A 54 7.00 -2.46 6.87
CA VAL A 54 6.18 -2.99 5.77
C VAL A 54 5.43 -4.24 6.21
N TYR A 55 6.07 -5.12 6.98
CA TYR A 55 5.45 -6.33 7.51
C TYR A 55 4.14 -6.03 8.27
N HIS A 56 4.18 -5.11 9.24
CA HIS A 56 3.02 -4.77 10.06
C HIS A 56 1.93 -4.07 9.24
N TYR A 57 2.31 -3.22 8.29
CA TYR A 57 1.36 -2.62 7.36
C TYR A 57 0.62 -3.69 6.53
N TYR A 58 1.32 -4.72 6.02
CA TYR A 58 0.70 -5.85 5.34
C TYR A 58 -0.21 -6.67 6.26
N GLN A 59 0.18 -6.91 7.51
CA GLN A 59 -0.71 -7.56 8.48
C GLN A 59 -2.01 -6.77 8.69
N GLN A 60 -1.92 -5.45 8.81
CA GLN A 60 -3.10 -4.58 8.92
C GLN A 60 -3.99 -4.66 7.66
N LEU A 61 -3.41 -4.71 6.46
CA LEU A 61 -4.15 -4.89 5.21
C LEU A 61 -4.86 -6.25 5.13
N ILE A 62 -4.19 -7.34 5.54
CA ILE A 62 -4.78 -8.68 5.59
C ILE A 62 -5.93 -8.73 6.59
N LYS A 63 -5.72 -8.16 7.79
CA LYS A 63 -6.78 -8.01 8.80
C LYS A 63 -7.96 -7.23 8.26
N LEU A 64 -7.69 -6.08 7.61
CA LEU A 64 -8.73 -5.26 6.99
C LEU A 64 -9.52 -6.05 5.94
N ARG A 65 -8.86 -6.86 5.09
CA ARG A 65 -9.54 -7.72 4.12
C ARG A 65 -10.50 -8.72 4.77
N HIS A 66 -10.17 -9.23 5.95
CA HIS A 66 -11.03 -10.15 6.69
C HIS A 66 -12.19 -9.45 7.43
N GLU A 67 -11.96 -8.23 7.91
CA GLU A 67 -12.94 -7.50 8.74
C GLU A 67 -13.85 -6.56 7.95
N GLU A 68 -13.43 -6.12 6.76
CA GLU A 68 -14.19 -5.21 5.90
C GLU A 68 -14.64 -5.90 4.60
N PRO A 69 -15.91 -6.37 4.53
CA PRO A 69 -16.44 -7.10 3.38
C PRO A 69 -16.31 -6.35 2.05
N LEU A 70 -16.40 -5.01 2.06
CA LEU A 70 -16.32 -4.21 0.84
C LEU A 70 -14.94 -4.29 0.16
N VAL A 71 -13.87 -4.67 0.89
CA VAL A 71 -12.57 -4.96 0.29
C VAL A 71 -12.64 -6.18 -0.65
N THR A 72 -13.54 -7.13 -0.39
CA THR A 72 -13.69 -8.33 -1.21
C THR A 72 -14.85 -8.22 -2.19
N THR A 73 -16.04 -7.81 -1.72
CA THR A 73 -17.29 -7.89 -2.51
C THR A 73 -17.79 -6.55 -3.04
N GLY A 74 -17.23 -5.43 -2.56
CA GLY A 74 -17.69 -4.11 -2.99
C GLY A 74 -17.49 -3.89 -4.49
N VAL A 75 -18.47 -3.28 -5.14
CA VAL A 75 -18.44 -2.96 -6.58
C VAL A 75 -17.33 -1.94 -6.82
N PHE A 76 -16.42 -2.28 -7.73
CA PHE A 76 -15.30 -1.41 -8.10
C PHE A 76 -15.76 -0.32 -9.06
N GLU A 77 -15.37 0.92 -8.78
CA GLU A 77 -15.56 2.07 -9.68
C GLU A 77 -14.29 2.93 -9.67
N LEU A 78 -13.63 3.04 -10.81
CA LEU A 78 -12.43 3.86 -10.97
C LEU A 78 -12.82 5.35 -11.06
N LEU A 79 -12.08 6.19 -10.36
CA LEU A 79 -12.19 7.65 -10.43
C LEU A 79 -10.94 8.20 -11.11
N ASP A 80 -11.14 9.25 -11.92
CA ASP A 80 -10.09 9.97 -12.66
C ASP A 80 -9.06 9.06 -13.39
N PRO A 81 -9.52 8.21 -14.32
CA PRO A 81 -8.67 7.27 -15.06
C PRO A 81 -7.56 7.93 -15.87
N GLU A 82 -7.70 9.23 -16.18
CA GLU A 82 -6.75 9.99 -16.99
C GLU A 82 -5.58 10.57 -16.18
N ASP A 83 -5.63 10.54 -14.84
CA ASP A 83 -4.50 11.01 -14.02
C ASP A 83 -3.39 9.96 -13.97
N PRO A 84 -2.17 10.26 -14.48
CA PRO A 84 -1.09 9.28 -14.52
C PRO A 84 -0.39 9.08 -13.16
N ASN A 85 -0.66 9.93 -12.17
CA ASN A 85 -0.03 9.89 -10.85
C ASN A 85 -0.98 9.39 -9.77
N LEU A 86 -2.29 9.52 -9.97
CA LEU A 86 -3.29 9.15 -8.99
C LEU A 86 -3.99 7.86 -9.39
N PHE A 87 -4.16 6.97 -8.42
CA PHE A 87 -5.05 5.82 -8.55
C PHE A 87 -6.10 5.93 -7.44
N VAL A 88 -7.30 6.36 -7.83
CA VAL A 88 -8.39 6.62 -6.90
C VAL A 88 -9.60 5.82 -7.35
N TYR A 89 -10.21 5.05 -6.45
CA TYR A 89 -11.36 4.23 -6.79
C TYR A 89 -12.27 4.00 -5.59
N LEU A 90 -13.49 3.58 -5.89
CA LEU A 90 -14.50 3.23 -4.90
C LEU A 90 -14.69 1.72 -4.84
N ARG A 91 -15.04 1.24 -3.65
CA ARG A 91 -15.67 -0.07 -3.41
C ARG A 91 -17.04 0.18 -2.81
N LYS A 92 -18.07 0.14 -3.66
CA LYS A 92 -19.44 0.48 -3.28
C LYS A 92 -20.19 -0.73 -2.73
N GLY A 93 -20.84 -0.54 -1.59
CA GLY A 93 -21.87 -1.42 -1.05
C GLY A 93 -23.23 -0.72 -1.04
N GLU A 94 -24.22 -1.32 -0.38
CA GLU A 94 -25.58 -0.76 -0.30
C GLU A 94 -25.67 0.47 0.61
N LYS A 95 -24.94 0.48 1.73
CA LYS A 95 -25.02 1.54 2.77
C LYS A 95 -23.69 2.24 3.03
N GLU A 96 -22.60 1.61 2.61
CA GLU A 96 -21.25 2.02 2.90
C GLU A 96 -20.44 2.01 1.60
N THR A 97 -19.44 2.87 1.52
CA THR A 97 -18.53 2.94 0.39
C THR A 97 -17.11 3.10 0.90
N LEU A 98 -16.16 2.34 0.35
CA LEU A 98 -14.76 2.62 0.58
C LEU A 98 -14.25 3.53 -0.53
N LEU A 99 -13.57 4.62 -0.17
CA LEU A 99 -12.73 5.39 -1.07
C LEU A 99 -11.29 4.97 -0.83
N VAL A 100 -10.65 4.44 -1.86
CA VAL A 100 -9.22 4.11 -1.85
C VAL A 100 -8.52 5.11 -2.74
N ALA A 101 -7.48 5.77 -2.21
CA ALA A 101 -6.68 6.74 -2.96
C ALA A 101 -5.20 6.46 -2.75
N GLY A 102 -4.43 6.43 -3.83
CA GLY A 102 -2.99 6.27 -3.82
C GLY A 102 -2.30 7.22 -4.79
N ASN A 103 -1.18 7.78 -4.36
CA ASN A 103 -0.27 8.57 -5.19
C ASN A 103 0.90 7.70 -5.65
N PHE A 104 1.05 7.54 -6.96
CA PHE A 104 2.11 6.76 -7.60
C PHE A 104 3.31 7.63 -8.03
N SER A 105 3.42 8.85 -7.50
CA SER A 105 4.49 9.79 -7.81
C SER A 105 5.25 10.23 -6.54
N ALA A 106 6.48 10.71 -6.76
CA ALA A 106 7.34 11.28 -5.72
C ALA A 106 7.00 12.74 -5.37
N LYS A 107 5.88 13.28 -5.87
CA LYS A 107 5.42 14.66 -5.63
C LYS A 107 4.07 14.64 -4.94
N THR A 108 3.80 15.64 -4.11
CA THR A 108 2.46 15.83 -3.55
C THR A 108 1.45 16.08 -4.66
N GLN A 109 0.35 15.32 -4.63
CA GLN A 109 -0.76 15.46 -5.55
C GLN A 109 -1.99 15.98 -4.80
N LYS A 110 -2.86 16.66 -5.54
CA LYS A 110 -4.16 17.14 -5.02
C LYS A 110 -5.25 16.56 -5.89
N TRP A 111 -6.18 15.88 -5.26
CA TRP A 111 -7.33 15.29 -5.91
C TRP A 111 -8.58 16.08 -5.53
N GLN A 112 -9.38 16.49 -6.53
CA GLN A 112 -10.65 17.16 -6.28
C GLN A 112 -11.70 16.10 -5.93
N THR A 113 -12.14 16.10 -4.69
CA THR A 113 -13.14 15.14 -4.22
C THR A 113 -14.48 15.45 -4.89
N PRO A 114 -15.17 14.49 -5.52
CA PRO A 114 -16.53 14.69 -6.03
C PRO A 114 -17.49 15.14 -4.93
N GLU A 115 -18.40 16.07 -5.22
CA GLU A 115 -19.36 16.63 -4.24
C GLU A 115 -20.16 15.54 -3.51
N SER A 116 -20.49 14.45 -4.21
CA SER A 116 -21.22 13.29 -3.66
C SER A 116 -20.50 12.61 -2.49
N LEU A 117 -19.18 12.77 -2.35
CA LEU A 117 -18.38 12.18 -1.27
C LEU A 117 -18.06 13.18 -0.15
N GLN A 118 -18.04 14.49 -0.44
CA GLN A 118 -17.59 15.53 0.50
C GLN A 118 -18.47 15.67 1.75
N GLN A 119 -19.74 15.29 1.67
CA GLN A 119 -20.72 15.47 2.75
C GLN A 119 -20.91 14.22 3.62
N GLN A 120 -20.22 13.12 3.29
CA GLN A 120 -20.39 11.86 4.00
C GLN A 120 -19.51 11.80 5.25
N ALA A 121 -20.03 11.17 6.30
CA ALA A 121 -19.22 10.85 7.47
C ALA A 121 -18.11 9.87 7.05
N ALA A 122 -16.86 10.27 7.24
CA ALA A 122 -15.68 9.53 6.83
C ALA A 122 -14.88 9.02 8.04
N THR A 123 -14.39 7.79 7.96
CA THR A 123 -13.43 7.22 8.91
C THR A 123 -12.26 6.62 8.13
N ILE A 124 -11.03 6.92 8.53
CA ILE A 124 -9.84 6.29 7.94
C ILE A 124 -9.73 4.87 8.49
N LEU A 125 -9.66 3.88 7.60
CA LEU A 125 -9.43 2.47 7.95
C LEU A 125 -7.94 2.14 7.99
N ILE A 126 -7.17 2.65 7.03
CA ILE A 126 -5.72 2.48 6.96
C ILE A 126 -5.10 3.60 6.11
N CYS A 127 -3.89 4.04 6.46
CA CYS A 127 -3.09 4.98 5.68
C CYS A 127 -1.59 4.82 6.01
N ASN A 128 -0.71 5.25 5.11
CA ASN A 128 0.75 5.22 5.31
C ASN A 128 1.37 6.61 5.56
N ALA A 129 0.54 7.64 5.73
CA ALA A 129 0.95 9.01 5.99
C ALA A 129 -0.13 9.74 6.81
N ASN A 130 0.12 11.01 7.14
CA ASN A 130 -0.85 11.83 7.86
C ASN A 130 -1.93 12.35 6.91
N PHE A 131 -3.17 11.91 7.13
CA PHE A 131 -4.35 12.36 6.38
C PHE A 131 -5.38 13.01 7.31
N SER A 132 -6.13 13.97 6.78
CA SER A 132 -7.30 14.52 7.47
C SER A 132 -8.38 13.44 7.59
N LYS A 133 -8.99 13.32 8.77
CA LYS A 133 -10.14 12.42 8.98
C LYS A 133 -11.38 12.88 8.24
N GLN A 134 -11.50 14.18 7.96
CA GLN A 134 -12.59 14.75 7.19
C GLN A 134 -12.23 14.80 5.71
N LEU A 135 -13.15 14.33 4.87
CA LEU A 135 -13.02 14.38 3.42
C LEU A 135 -13.62 15.69 2.91
N GLY A 136 -12.78 16.71 2.73
CA GLY A 136 -13.20 18.00 2.17
C GLY A 136 -13.26 18.00 0.64
N SER A 137 -13.36 19.19 0.05
CA SER A 137 -13.35 19.39 -1.40
C SER A 137 -12.05 18.99 -2.09
N THR A 138 -10.94 18.93 -1.36
CA THR A 138 -9.65 18.50 -1.89
C THR A 138 -8.98 17.51 -0.94
N LEU A 139 -8.62 16.34 -1.47
CA LEU A 139 -7.74 15.38 -0.80
C LEU A 139 -6.30 15.63 -1.23
N THR A 140 -5.42 15.92 -0.28
CA THR A 140 -3.98 16.07 -0.54
C THR A 140 -3.27 14.75 -0.26
N LEU A 141 -2.61 14.19 -1.26
CA LEU A 141 -1.84 12.96 -1.15
C LEU A 141 -0.33 13.27 -1.17
N PRO A 142 0.42 12.99 -0.10
CA PRO A 142 1.88 13.16 -0.10
C PRO A 142 2.54 12.18 -1.08
N PRO A 143 3.85 12.34 -1.39
CA PRO A 143 4.60 11.39 -2.20
C PRO A 143 4.38 9.95 -1.73
N PHE A 144 3.97 9.05 -2.64
CA PHE A 144 3.65 7.65 -2.33
C PHE A 144 2.58 7.43 -1.24
N GLY A 145 1.82 8.47 -0.91
CA GLY A 145 0.78 8.44 0.11
C GLY A 145 -0.43 7.63 -0.34
N THR A 146 -0.95 6.81 0.58
CA THR A 146 -2.14 5.99 0.37
C THR A 146 -3.08 6.09 1.57
N VAL A 147 -4.38 6.08 1.31
CA VAL A 147 -5.42 6.14 2.33
C VAL A 147 -6.67 5.38 1.87
N VAL A 148 -7.31 4.70 2.83
CA VAL A 148 -8.64 4.11 2.66
C VAL A 148 -9.60 4.78 3.63
N TYR A 149 -10.59 5.48 3.09
CA TYR A 149 -11.72 6.00 3.85
C TYR A 149 -12.92 5.07 3.74
N LYS A 150 -13.61 4.86 4.85
CA LYS A 150 -14.95 4.31 4.91
C LYS A 150 -15.95 5.45 5.03
N LEU A 151 -16.86 5.52 4.06
CA LEU A 151 -17.92 6.52 3.96
C LEU A 151 -19.25 5.85 4.28
N LYS A 152 -20.07 6.50 5.10
CA LYS A 152 -21.45 6.07 5.38
C LYS A 152 -22.42 7.00 4.68
N GLN A 153 -23.33 6.41 3.91
CA GLN A 153 -24.46 7.16 3.36
C GLN A 153 -25.37 7.59 4.51
N SER A 154 -25.83 8.85 4.46
CA SER A 154 -26.80 9.39 5.42
C SER A 154 -28.20 8.84 5.17
#